data_AF-A0A818WG26-F1
#
_entry.id   AF-A0A818WG26-F1
#
_cell.length_a   1.000
_cell.length_b   1.000
_cell.length_c   1.000
_cell.angle_alpha   90.00
_cell.angle_beta   90.00
_cell.angle_gamma   90.00
#
_symmetry.space_group_name_H-M   'P 1'
#
loop_
_entity.id
_entity.type
_entity.pdbx_description
1 polymer ?
#
loop_
_entity_poly.entity_id
_entity_poly.type
_entity_poly.pdbx_seq_one_letter_code
_entity_poly.pdbx_strand_id
1 'polypeptide(L)'
;MYVSTDVVNPNTNSNNLESIIFEINYNTNLHSSCIVANITCYSQLRDEEEFLFDLGTVFEIEKFFYNDDKKCWMCKMIPSGKAVEIAKKYVNFQRNEMNDGKLDVLVLFGNLLYDVREYSKCHYYFENLLTIQSDKNAPTIIDIYRGLGRVFLGISEFELSKKYLQHAYDLCIKIESSSPSKLGRILSYIGYTYDFQDEDYLDLLNFDLVLNYFTQALDIYKKTFDDLQHRDVAKCLNLIGEVYYGKNNHDDDSTCHNYYSQALNI
;
A
#
# COMPACT_ATOMS: atom_id res chain seq x y z
N MET A 1 -8.78 -4.73 -28.99
CA MET A 1 -7.33 -4.49 -29.27
C MET A 1 -6.53 -5.65 -28.70
N TYR A 2 -5.41 -6.01 -29.33
CA TYR A 2 -4.47 -6.98 -28.78
C TYR A 2 -3.12 -6.31 -28.52
N VAL A 3 -2.50 -6.60 -27.37
CA VAL A 3 -1.13 -6.20 -27.05
C VAL A 3 -0.36 -7.46 -26.66
N SER A 4 0.80 -7.70 -27.26
CA SER A 4 1.62 -8.87 -26.95
C SER A 4 2.93 -8.48 -26.28
N THR A 5 3.38 -9.27 -25.32
CA THR A 5 4.70 -9.15 -24.71
C THR A 5 5.18 -10.52 -24.23
N ASP A 6 6.46 -10.62 -23.89
CA ASP A 6 7.06 -11.81 -23.31
C ASP A 6 7.38 -11.53 -21.83
N VAL A 7 6.98 -12.44 -20.95
CA VAL A 7 7.17 -12.33 -19.50
C VAL A 7 8.04 -13.47 -18.98
N VAL A 8 8.88 -13.19 -17.99
CA VAL A 8 9.69 -14.21 -17.33
C VAL A 8 8.79 -15.07 -16.44
N ASN A 9 8.90 -16.40 -16.55
CA ASN A 9 8.25 -17.30 -15.60
C ASN A 9 9.11 -17.43 -14.33
N PRO A 10 8.67 -16.88 -13.17
CA PRO A 10 9.45 -16.90 -11.94
C PRO A 10 9.56 -18.30 -11.31
N ASN A 11 8.74 -19.26 -11.73
CA ASN A 11 8.72 -20.63 -11.19
C ASN A 11 9.69 -21.58 -11.91
N THR A 12 10.38 -21.10 -12.96
CA THR A 12 11.39 -21.88 -13.67
C THR A 12 12.78 -21.28 -13.41
N ASN A 13 13.75 -22.10 -13.01
CA ASN A 13 15.14 -21.69 -12.78
C ASN A 13 15.90 -21.26 -14.05
N SER A 14 15.22 -21.15 -15.19
CA SER A 14 15.75 -20.64 -16.44
C SER A 14 15.04 -19.34 -16.82
N ASN A 15 15.73 -18.46 -17.55
CA ASN A 15 15.16 -17.27 -18.20
C ASN A 15 14.15 -17.64 -19.31
N ASN A 16 13.22 -18.56 -19.04
CA ASN A 16 12.18 -18.95 -19.96
C ASN A 16 11.18 -17.82 -20.04
N LEU A 17 11.19 -17.16 -21.20
CA LEU A 17 10.17 -16.21 -21.59
C LEU A 17 8.92 -16.97 -22.03
N GLU A 18 7.78 -16.58 -21.47
CA GLU A 18 6.47 -17.04 -21.90
C GLU A 18 5.73 -15.88 -22.56
N SER A 19 5.19 -16.14 -23.75
CA SER A 19 4.44 -15.12 -24.47
C SER A 19 3.05 -14.95 -23.88
N ILE A 20 2.63 -13.71 -23.72
CA ILE A 20 1.30 -13.32 -23.27
C ILE A 20 0.67 -12.35 -24.26
N ILE A 21 -0.62 -12.55 -24.53
CA ILE A 21 -1.47 -11.66 -25.32
C ILE A 21 -2.53 -11.07 -24.40
N PHE A 22 -2.54 -9.75 -24.28
CA PHE A 22 -3.59 -8.97 -23.65
C PHE A 22 -4.69 -8.65 -24.68
N GLU A 23 -5.89 -9.13 -24.44
CA GLU A 23 -7.09 -8.81 -25.21
C GLU A 23 -7.87 -7.73 -24.47
N ILE A 24 -7.77 -6.49 -24.95
CA ILE A 24 -8.46 -5.34 -24.37
C ILE A 24 -9.78 -5.14 -25.11
N ASN A 25 -10.88 -5.40 -24.40
CA ASN A 25 -12.23 -5.26 -24.89
C ASN A 25 -12.82 -3.92 -24.43
N TYR A 26 -13.03 -3.02 -25.38
CA TYR A 26 -13.59 -1.69 -25.12
C TYR A 26 -14.81 -1.45 -26.01
N ASN A 27 -15.93 -1.06 -25.40
CA ASN A 27 -17.17 -0.73 -26.11
C ASN A 27 -17.44 0.78 -26.01
N THR A 28 -17.35 1.48 -27.13
CA THR A 28 -17.57 2.94 -27.22
C THR A 28 -19.01 3.36 -26.94
N ASN A 29 -19.97 2.44 -26.97
CA ASN A 29 -21.41 2.75 -26.84
C ASN A 29 -21.96 2.57 -25.42
N LEU A 30 -21.17 2.00 -24.51
CA LEU A 30 -21.57 1.73 -23.13
C LEU A 30 -20.81 2.67 -22.20
N HIS A 31 -21.28 3.92 -22.10
CA HIS A 31 -20.94 4.93 -21.08
C HIS A 31 -19.67 4.64 -20.27
N SER A 32 -18.52 4.67 -20.94
CA SER A 32 -17.26 4.36 -20.30
C SER A 32 -16.79 5.58 -19.52
N SER A 33 -16.44 5.37 -18.26
CA SER A 33 -15.67 6.33 -17.45
C SER A 33 -14.23 6.52 -17.96
N CYS A 34 -13.87 5.91 -19.09
CA CYS A 34 -12.56 5.92 -19.71
C CYS A 34 -12.63 6.70 -21.02
N ILE A 35 -11.73 7.68 -21.17
CA ILE A 35 -11.54 8.37 -22.44
C ILE A 35 -10.54 7.55 -23.27
N VAL A 36 -10.95 7.20 -24.50
CA VAL A 36 -10.11 6.45 -25.44
C VAL A 36 -10.13 7.18 -26.77
N ALA A 37 -8.95 7.44 -27.32
CA ALA A 37 -8.78 8.04 -28.64
C ALA A 37 -8.13 7.03 -29.59
N ASN A 38 -8.73 6.83 -30.76
CA ASN A 38 -8.03 6.15 -31.86
C ASN A 38 -7.00 7.14 -32.42
N ILE A 39 -5.73 6.74 -32.37
CA ILE A 39 -4.59 7.53 -32.85
C ILE A 39 -3.86 6.80 -33.99
N THR A 40 -4.51 5.83 -34.64
CA THR A 40 -3.95 5.06 -35.77
C THR A 40 -3.38 5.97 -36.86
N CYS A 41 -4.00 7.13 -37.11
CA CYS A 41 -3.51 8.11 -38.09
C CYS A 41 -2.14 8.73 -37.75
N TYR A 42 -1.67 8.59 -36.51
CA TYR A 42 -0.36 9.02 -36.04
C TYR A 42 0.64 7.87 -35.88
N SER A 43 0.21 6.62 -36.13
CA SER A 43 1.10 5.46 -35.98
C SER A 43 2.28 5.54 -36.94
N GLN A 44 3.46 5.17 -36.43
CA GLN A 44 4.67 5.05 -37.25
C GLN A 44 4.72 3.73 -38.03
N LEU A 45 3.84 2.78 -37.69
CA LEU A 45 3.75 1.45 -38.29
C LEU A 45 2.48 1.36 -39.14
N ARG A 46 2.62 0.93 -40.40
CA ARG A 46 1.52 1.02 -41.38
C ARG A 46 0.36 0.05 -41.11
N ASP A 47 0.63 -1.02 -40.39
CA ASP A 47 -0.29 -2.14 -40.21
C ASP A 47 -0.80 -2.27 -38.76
N GLU A 48 -0.55 -1.27 -37.91
CA GLU A 48 -0.97 -1.28 -36.52
C GLU A 48 -2.12 -0.30 -36.27
N GLU A 49 -3.04 -0.69 -35.39
CA GLU A 49 -4.04 0.21 -34.83
C GLU A 49 -3.58 0.67 -33.44
N GLU A 50 -3.37 1.98 -33.29
CA GLU A 50 -2.96 2.57 -32.03
C GLU A 50 -4.14 3.27 -31.35
N PHE A 51 -4.31 3.01 -30.05
CA PHE A 51 -5.32 3.69 -29.25
C PHE A 51 -4.67 4.24 -27.98
N LEU A 52 -4.99 5.49 -27.67
CA LEU A 52 -4.55 6.19 -26.48
C LEU A 52 -5.65 6.14 -25.42
N PHE A 53 -5.32 5.61 -24.25
CA PHE A 53 -6.18 5.63 -23.07
C PHE A 53 -5.80 6.82 -22.19
N ASP A 54 -6.79 7.39 -21.50
CA ASP A 54 -6.56 8.46 -20.53
C ASP A 54 -5.61 8.05 -19.40
N LEU A 55 -4.87 9.03 -18.89
CA LEU A 55 -3.99 8.85 -17.74
C LEU A 55 -4.80 8.43 -16.52
N GLY A 56 -4.48 7.26 -15.96
CA GLY A 56 -5.21 6.67 -14.83
C GLY A 56 -6.27 5.66 -15.22
N THR A 57 -6.40 5.32 -16.51
CA THR A 57 -7.15 4.12 -16.92
C THR A 57 -6.50 2.88 -16.31
N VAL A 58 -7.30 2.05 -15.64
CA VAL A 58 -6.88 0.73 -15.17
C VAL A 58 -7.56 -0.36 -15.97
N PHE A 59 -6.93 -1.52 -16.09
CA PHE A 59 -7.45 -2.66 -16.84
C PHE A 59 -7.84 -3.76 -15.87
N GLU A 60 -9.14 -4.05 -15.77
CA GLU A 60 -9.66 -5.14 -14.94
C GLU A 60 -9.49 -6.45 -15.68
N ILE A 61 -8.87 -7.43 -15.04
CA ILE A 61 -8.69 -8.78 -15.60
C ILE A 61 -10.02 -9.52 -15.47
N GLU A 62 -10.64 -9.84 -16.60
CA GLU A 62 -11.85 -10.68 -16.64
C GLU A 62 -11.49 -12.16 -16.62
N LYS A 63 -10.44 -12.54 -17.36
CA LYS A 63 -10.05 -13.94 -17.52
C LYS A 63 -8.57 -14.06 -17.87
N PHE A 64 -7.90 -15.01 -17.22
CA PHE A 64 -6.53 -15.38 -17.50
C PHE A 64 -6.46 -16.89 -17.77
N PHE A 65 -5.92 -17.30 -18.92
CA PHE A 65 -5.85 -18.71 -19.31
C PHE A 65 -4.79 -18.98 -20.37
N TYR A 66 -4.25 -20.20 -20.42
CA TYR A 66 -3.35 -20.63 -21.49
C TYR A 66 -4.15 -21.00 -22.74
N ASN A 67 -3.69 -20.57 -23.91
CA ASN A 67 -4.29 -20.91 -25.19
C ASN A 67 -3.39 -21.92 -25.93
N ASP A 68 -3.83 -23.16 -26.01
CA ASP A 68 -3.07 -24.26 -26.63
C ASP A 68 -2.83 -24.08 -28.12
N ASP A 69 -3.76 -23.44 -28.84
CA ASP A 69 -3.67 -23.22 -30.29
C ASP A 69 -2.64 -22.13 -30.60
N LYS A 70 -2.61 -21.06 -29.80
CA LYS A 70 -1.68 -19.95 -29.94
C LYS A 70 -0.35 -20.17 -29.21
N LYS A 71 -0.26 -21.22 -28.38
CA LYS A 71 0.88 -21.53 -27.51
C LYS A 71 1.32 -20.36 -26.63
N CYS A 72 0.36 -19.58 -26.13
CA CYS A 72 0.61 -18.39 -25.33
C CYS A 72 -0.44 -18.21 -24.23
N TRP A 73 -0.13 -17.42 -23.21
CA TRP A 73 -1.13 -16.97 -22.24
C TRP A 73 -2.02 -15.90 -22.85
N MET A 74 -3.30 -15.95 -22.49
CA MET A 74 -4.31 -14.97 -22.86
C MET A 74 -4.81 -14.28 -21.59
N CYS A 75 -4.73 -12.95 -21.56
CA CYS A 75 -5.28 -12.11 -20.51
C CYS A 75 -6.37 -11.21 -21.11
N LYS A 76 -7.62 -11.51 -20.80
CA LYS A 76 -8.77 -10.71 -21.21
C LYS A 76 -9.02 -9.63 -20.18
N MET A 77 -9.15 -8.39 -20.66
CA MET A 77 -9.29 -7.24 -19.80
C MET A 77 -10.22 -6.17 -20.36
N ILE A 78 -10.83 -5.41 -19.45
CA ILE A 78 -11.70 -4.27 -19.76
C ILE A 78 -11.11 -3.02 -19.13
N PRO A 79 -10.97 -1.91 -19.87
CA PRO A 79 -10.57 -0.64 -19.29
C PRO A 79 -11.67 -0.11 -18.38
N SER A 80 -11.27 0.41 -17.22
CA SER A 80 -12.15 0.84 -16.15
C SER A 80 -11.67 2.17 -15.57
N GLY A 81 -12.61 3.07 -15.28
CA GLY A 81 -12.34 4.34 -14.60
C GLY A 81 -12.43 4.22 -13.08
N LYS A 82 -12.63 3.01 -12.53
CA LYS A 82 -12.74 2.78 -11.08
C LYS A 82 -11.53 3.31 -10.32
N ALA A 83 -10.33 3.30 -10.90
CA ALA A 83 -9.15 3.88 -10.27
C ALA A 83 -9.31 5.38 -9.96
N VAL A 84 -9.96 6.14 -10.85
CA VAL A 84 -10.25 7.56 -10.61
C VAL A 84 -11.25 7.71 -9.47
N GLU A 85 -12.26 6.84 -9.37
CA GLU A 85 -13.21 6.84 -8.26
C GLU A 85 -12.53 6.48 -6.93
N ILE A 86 -11.65 5.47 -6.93
CA ILE A 86 -10.85 5.08 -5.77
C ILE A 86 -9.94 6.24 -5.33
N ALA A 87 -9.26 6.90 -6.29
CA ALA A 87 -8.42 8.06 -6.02
C ALA A 87 -9.24 9.22 -5.43
N LYS A 88 -10.44 9.50 -5.97
CA LYS A 88 -11.36 10.52 -5.44
C LYS A 88 -11.79 10.19 -4.01
N LYS A 89 -12.17 8.93 -3.73
CA LYS A 89 -12.51 8.46 -2.38
C LYS A 89 -11.35 8.68 -1.42
N TYR A 90 -10.12 8.34 -1.83
CA TYR A 90 -8.92 8.54 -1.03
C TYR A 90 -8.64 10.02 -0.75
N VAL A 91 -8.73 10.89 -1.76
CA VAL A 91 -8.53 12.34 -1.58
C VAL A 91 -9.57 12.93 -0.64
N ASN A 92 -10.84 12.52 -0.77
CA ASN A 92 -11.90 12.96 0.14
C ASN A 92 -11.67 12.47 1.57
N PHE A 93 -11.21 11.23 1.75
CA PHE A 93 -10.84 10.70 3.06
C PHE A 93 -9.73 11.55 3.72
N GLN A 94 -8.64 11.83 3.00
CA GLN A 94 -7.55 12.66 3.54
C GLN A 94 -8.02 14.08 3.85
N ARG A 95 -8.91 14.64 3.03
CA ARG A 95 -9.53 15.95 3.30
C ARG A 95 -10.33 15.94 4.59
N ASN A 96 -11.11 14.90 4.84
CA ASN A 96 -11.89 14.78 6.07
C ASN A 96 -10.98 14.65 7.30
N GLU A 97 -9.94 13.82 7.23
CA GLU A 97 -8.96 13.68 8.32
C GLU A 97 -8.24 15.01 8.65
N MET A 98 -7.96 15.83 7.64
CA MET A 98 -7.40 17.17 7.84
C MET A 98 -8.41 18.13 8.49
N ASN A 99 -9.67 18.13 8.02
CA ASN A 99 -10.73 18.98 8.58
C ASN A 99 -11.03 18.64 10.05
N ASP A 100 -10.93 17.36 10.41
CA ASP A 100 -11.11 16.86 11.78
C ASP A 100 -9.87 17.11 12.67
N GLY A 101 -8.80 17.70 12.14
CA GLY A 101 -7.54 17.94 12.86
C GLY A 101 -6.75 16.68 13.20
N LYS A 102 -7.12 15.53 12.63
CA LYS A 102 -6.46 14.22 12.83
C LYS A 102 -5.18 14.08 12.00
N LEU A 103 -5.10 14.81 10.89
CA LEU A 103 -3.95 14.84 9.98
C LEU A 103 -3.47 16.27 9.76
N ASP A 104 -2.17 16.49 9.98
CA ASP A 104 -1.51 17.76 9.68
C ASP A 104 -1.03 17.78 8.22
N VAL A 105 -1.31 18.88 7.50
CA VAL A 105 -0.91 19.06 6.09
C VAL A 105 0.61 18.99 5.89
N LEU A 106 1.39 19.44 6.87
CA LEU A 106 2.85 19.39 6.82
C LEU A 106 3.32 17.93 6.89
N VAL A 107 2.72 17.13 7.78
CA VAL A 107 3.00 15.70 7.88
C VAL A 107 2.61 14.97 6.59
N LEU A 108 1.46 15.32 6.00
CA LEU A 108 1.02 14.75 4.73
C LEU A 108 2.03 14.97 3.61
N PHE A 109 2.61 16.17 3.50
CA PHE A 109 3.65 16.43 2.50
C PHE A 109 4.89 15.56 2.71
N GLY A 110 5.35 15.41 3.95
CA GLY A 110 6.43 14.48 4.28
C GLY A 110 6.12 13.03 3.89
N ASN A 111 4.89 12.56 4.15
CA ASN A 111 4.45 11.23 3.74
C ASN A 111 4.44 11.06 2.20
N LEU A 112 4.04 12.10 1.46
CA LEU A 112 4.06 12.06 -0.01
C LEU A 112 5.49 11.96 -0.55
N LEU A 113 6.45 12.68 0.04
CA LEU A 113 7.88 12.54 -0.30
C LEU A 113 8.36 11.10 -0.10
N TYR A 114 7.94 10.46 0.99
CA TYR A 114 8.24 9.04 1.21
C TYR A 114 7.60 8.16 0.13
N ASP A 115 6.32 8.38 -0.20
CA ASP A 115 5.57 7.55 -1.15
C ASP A 115 6.16 7.60 -2.56
N VAL A 116 6.75 8.74 -2.97
CA VAL A 116 7.52 8.87 -4.22
C VAL A 116 8.98 8.42 -4.10
N ARG A 117 9.34 7.76 -2.99
CA ARG A 117 10.68 7.20 -2.68
C ARG A 117 11.80 8.24 -2.58
N GLU A 118 11.46 9.51 -2.31
CA GLU A 118 12.42 10.59 -2.08
C GLU A 118 12.86 10.62 -0.60
N TYR A 119 13.44 9.51 -0.12
CA TYR A 119 13.72 9.28 1.30
C TYR A 119 14.63 10.36 1.91
N SER A 120 15.68 10.80 1.20
CA SER A 120 16.58 11.85 1.67
C SER A 120 15.87 13.20 1.86
N LYS A 121 14.98 13.57 0.92
CA LYS A 121 14.19 14.81 1.03
C LYS A 121 13.16 14.70 2.13
N CYS A 122 12.53 13.53 2.27
CA CYS A 122 11.57 13.23 3.34
C CYS A 122 12.22 13.37 4.73
N HIS A 123 13.39 12.74 4.92
CA HIS A 123 14.18 12.86 6.15
C HIS A 123 14.52 14.32 6.47
N TYR A 124 15.14 15.03 5.52
CA TYR A 124 15.50 16.43 5.69
C TYR A 124 14.29 17.32 6.02
N TYR A 125 13.17 17.07 5.35
CA TYR A 125 11.93 17.79 5.59
C TYR A 125 11.39 17.57 7.02
N PHE A 126 11.34 16.32 7.50
CA PHE A 126 10.87 16.02 8.85
C PHE A 126 11.81 16.55 9.95
N GLU A 127 13.13 16.48 9.77
CA GLU A 127 14.10 17.08 10.70
C GLU A 127 13.96 18.61 10.76
N ASN A 128 13.72 19.25 9.61
CA ASN A 128 13.41 20.68 9.58
C ASN A 128 12.09 21.00 10.30
N LEU A 129 11.05 20.18 10.13
CA LEU A 129 9.79 20.34 10.86
C LEU A 129 10.01 20.26 12.38
N LEU A 130 10.84 19.33 12.87
CA LEU A 130 11.21 19.27 14.29
C LEU A 130 11.95 20.52 14.76
N THR A 131 12.79 21.11 13.91
CA THR A 131 13.58 22.30 14.24
C THR A 131 12.71 23.55 14.36
N ILE A 132 11.73 23.72 13.47
CA ILE A 132 10.84 24.89 13.48
C ILE A 132 9.69 24.76 14.48
N GLN A 133 9.36 23.53 14.90
CA GLN A 133 8.27 23.29 15.82
C GLN A 133 8.65 23.76 17.24
N SER A 134 8.04 24.86 17.67
CA SER A 134 8.35 25.49 18.95
C SER A 134 7.69 24.79 20.14
N ASP A 135 6.50 24.21 19.95
CA ASP A 135 5.79 23.45 20.97
C ASP A 135 6.17 21.97 20.93
N LYS A 136 7.01 21.55 21.88
CA LYS A 136 7.48 20.16 22.03
C LYS A 136 6.40 19.18 22.49
N ASN A 137 5.23 19.67 22.89
CA ASN A 137 4.09 18.85 23.28
C ASN A 137 2.98 18.85 22.22
N ALA A 138 3.20 19.49 21.07
CA ALA A 138 2.23 19.47 19.98
C ALA A 138 2.02 18.04 19.46
N PRO A 139 0.77 17.56 19.32
CA PRO A 139 0.49 16.21 18.81
C PRO A 139 1.08 15.91 17.43
N THR A 140 1.40 16.94 16.63
CA THR A 140 2.07 16.80 15.32
C THR A 140 3.48 16.22 15.44
N ILE A 141 4.19 16.45 16.55
CA ILE A 141 5.55 15.91 16.76
C ILE A 141 5.56 14.39 16.77
N ILE A 142 4.50 13.78 17.32
CA ILE A 142 4.32 12.32 17.32
C ILE A 142 4.33 11.79 15.88
N ASP A 143 3.61 12.46 14.98
CA ASP A 143 3.53 12.08 13.57
C ASP A 143 4.85 12.31 12.83
N ILE A 144 5.60 13.36 13.19
CA ILE A 144 6.92 13.65 12.61
C ILE A 144 7.92 12.57 13.01
N TYR A 145 8.01 12.21 14.29
CA TYR A 145 8.90 11.12 14.73
C TYR A 145 8.50 9.76 14.13
N ARG A 146 7.20 9.46 14.03
CA ARG A 146 6.74 8.29 13.30
C ARG A 146 7.15 8.35 11.82
N GLY A 147 7.05 9.52 11.19
CA GLY A 147 7.49 9.77 9.82
C GLY A 147 8.97 9.47 9.64
N LEU A 148 9.83 9.95 10.54
CA LEU A 148 11.26 9.63 10.55
C LEU A 148 11.50 8.12 10.72
N GLY A 149 10.82 7.48 11.66
CA GLY A 149 10.89 6.04 11.86
C GLY A 149 10.53 5.25 10.60
N ARG A 150 9.51 5.70 9.87
CA ARG A 150 9.12 5.16 8.56
C ARG A 150 10.18 5.39 7.49
N VAL A 151 10.83 6.56 7.44
CA VAL A 151 11.92 6.82 6.49
C VAL A 151 13.06 5.84 6.68
N PHE A 152 13.52 5.66 7.93
CA PHE A 152 14.60 4.72 8.25
C PHE A 152 14.22 3.27 7.97
N LEU A 153 12.96 2.90 8.18
CA LEU A 153 12.44 1.60 7.74
C LEU A 153 12.56 1.42 6.23
N GLY A 154 12.19 2.43 5.43
CA GLY A 154 12.21 2.38 3.97
C GLY A 154 13.62 2.31 3.35
N ILE A 155 14.66 2.61 4.12
CA ILE A 155 16.08 2.46 3.74
C ILE A 155 16.78 1.33 4.51
N SER A 156 16.01 0.46 5.18
CA SER A 156 16.50 -0.70 5.94
C SER A 156 17.43 -0.39 7.12
N GLU A 157 17.35 0.82 7.67
CA GLU A 157 18.07 1.24 8.88
C GLU A 157 17.23 0.95 10.13
N PHE A 158 17.09 -0.34 10.46
CA PHE A 158 16.11 -0.81 11.45
C PHE A 158 16.33 -0.26 12.87
N GLU A 159 17.58 -0.13 13.31
CA GLU A 159 17.89 0.39 14.65
C GLU A 159 17.51 1.86 14.81
N LEU A 160 17.70 2.67 13.76
CA LEU A 160 17.23 4.06 13.74
C LEU A 160 15.70 4.12 13.67
N SER A 161 15.08 3.25 12.87
CA SER A 161 13.62 3.13 12.80
C SER A 161 13.03 2.85 14.18
N LYS A 162 13.52 1.85 14.90
CA LYS A 162 13.10 1.54 16.28
C LYS A 162 13.25 2.73 17.21
N LYS A 163 14.41 3.40 17.19
CA LYS A 163 14.69 4.55 18.06
C LYS A 163 13.66 5.66 17.87
N TYR A 164 13.38 6.04 16.62
CA TYR A 164 12.42 7.10 16.33
C TYR A 164 10.97 6.69 16.61
N LEU A 165 10.60 5.44 16.31
CA LEU A 165 9.27 4.91 16.61
C LEU A 165 9.02 4.77 18.11
N GLN A 166 10.01 4.35 18.89
CA GLN A 166 9.93 4.30 20.35
C GLN A 166 9.76 5.70 20.93
N HIS A 167 10.50 6.68 20.41
CA HIS A 167 10.31 8.08 20.82
C HIS A 167 8.88 8.56 20.52
N ALA A 168 8.35 8.24 19.33
CA ALA A 168 6.97 8.57 18.98
C ALA A 168 5.96 7.89 19.93
N TYR A 169 6.21 6.63 20.29
CA TYR A 169 5.39 5.88 21.25
C TYR A 169 5.38 6.57 22.62
N ASP A 170 6.55 6.88 23.17
CA ASP A 170 6.69 7.51 24.49
C ASP A 170 6.00 8.87 24.54
N LEU A 171 6.11 9.66 23.46
CA LEU A 171 5.37 10.93 23.34
C LEU A 171 3.87 10.72 23.24
N CYS A 172 3.41 9.70 22.52
CA CYS A 172 1.98 9.40 22.42
C CYS A 172 1.38 9.04 23.78
N ILE A 173 2.09 8.27 24.61
CA ILE A 173 1.65 7.96 25.97
C ILE A 173 1.68 9.20 26.87
N LYS A 174 2.66 10.09 26.70
CA LYS A 174 2.83 11.29 27.54
C LYS A 174 1.85 12.41 27.20
N ILE A 175 1.50 12.59 25.93
CA ILE A 175 0.66 13.69 25.46
C ILE A 175 -0.80 13.24 25.52
N GLU A 176 -1.54 13.72 26.52
CA GLU A 176 -2.95 13.34 26.78
C GLU A 176 -3.88 13.67 25.62
N SER A 177 -3.59 14.73 24.84
CA SER A 177 -4.37 15.13 23.66
C SER A 177 -4.06 14.29 22.42
N SER A 178 -3.23 13.25 22.52
CA SER A 178 -2.93 12.38 21.39
C SER A 178 -4.13 11.46 21.07
N SER A 179 -4.42 11.28 19.79
CA SER A 179 -5.47 10.35 19.37
C SER A 179 -5.00 8.90 19.55
N PRO A 180 -5.84 7.99 20.06
CA PRO A 180 -5.56 6.56 20.10
C PRO A 180 -5.15 5.99 18.73
N SER A 181 -5.73 6.50 17.63
CA SER A 181 -5.34 6.07 16.28
C SER A 181 -3.86 6.34 15.94
N LYS A 182 -3.23 7.36 16.53
CA LYS A 182 -1.79 7.61 16.34
C LYS A 182 -0.95 6.51 16.98
N LEU A 183 -1.34 6.05 18.17
CA LEU A 183 -0.69 4.94 18.87
C LEU A 183 -0.79 3.64 18.05
N GLY A 184 -1.97 3.34 17.50
CA GLY A 184 -2.15 2.22 16.59
C GLY A 184 -1.18 2.29 15.40
N ARG A 185 -1.01 3.48 14.79
CA ARG A 185 -0.11 3.65 13.63
C ARG A 185 1.34 3.41 14.02
N ILE A 186 1.77 3.91 15.18
CA ILE A 186 3.13 3.70 15.70
C ILE A 186 3.39 2.22 15.94
N LEU A 187 2.47 1.53 16.61
CA LEU A 187 2.58 0.09 16.88
C LEU A 187 2.66 -0.73 15.59
N SER A 188 1.86 -0.40 14.57
CA SER A 188 2.00 -1.03 13.25
C SER A 188 3.38 -0.81 12.65
N TYR A 189 3.96 0.39 12.73
CA TYR A 189 5.31 0.62 12.21
C TYR A 189 6.39 -0.09 13.03
N ILE A 190 6.23 -0.20 14.35
CA ILE A 190 7.15 -1.00 15.18
C ILE A 190 7.09 -2.47 14.75
N GLY A 191 5.88 -3.02 14.56
CA GLY A 191 5.67 -4.37 14.04
C GLY A 191 6.40 -4.57 12.70
N TYR A 192 6.20 -3.67 11.74
CA TYR A 192 6.94 -3.70 10.47
C TYR A 192 8.45 -3.67 10.66
N THR A 193 8.98 -2.83 11.56
CA THR A 193 10.43 -2.74 11.77
C THR A 193 11.02 -4.05 12.29
N TYR A 194 10.32 -4.77 13.17
CA TYR A 194 10.74 -6.11 13.61
C TYR A 194 10.58 -7.17 12.53
N ASP A 195 9.51 -7.06 11.74
CA ASP A 195 9.19 -7.94 10.63
C ASP A 195 10.25 -7.89 9.52
N PHE A 196 10.59 -6.68 9.05
CA PHE A 196 11.58 -6.48 7.99
C PHE A 196 13.04 -6.67 8.45
N GLN A 197 13.31 -6.57 9.74
CA GLN A 197 14.65 -6.83 10.27
C GLN A 197 15.00 -8.32 10.25
N ASP A 198 13.99 -9.20 10.25
CA ASP A 198 14.21 -10.63 10.19
C ASP A 198 14.57 -11.05 8.76
N GLU A 199 15.86 -11.19 8.49
CA GLU A 199 16.32 -11.67 7.18
C GLU A 199 15.97 -13.16 6.96
N ASP A 200 15.79 -13.94 8.04
CA ASP A 200 15.63 -15.38 8.03
C ASP A 200 14.38 -15.79 8.81
N TYR A 201 13.20 -15.37 8.34
CA TYR A 201 11.78 -15.66 8.72
C TYR A 201 11.45 -17.07 9.31
N LEU A 202 12.25 -17.56 10.24
CA LEU A 202 12.35 -18.92 10.79
C LEU A 202 12.30 -18.89 12.31
N ASP A 203 12.50 -17.72 12.94
CA ASP A 203 12.39 -17.56 14.38
C ASP A 203 10.93 -17.35 14.80
N LEU A 204 10.30 -18.42 15.28
CA LEU A 204 8.94 -18.40 15.85
C LEU A 204 8.75 -17.31 16.92
N LEU A 205 9.81 -16.92 17.63
CA LEU A 205 9.75 -15.88 18.64
C LEU A 205 9.52 -14.49 18.03
N ASN A 206 10.04 -14.23 16.82
CA ASN A 206 9.86 -12.95 16.17
C ASN A 206 8.45 -12.81 15.58
N PHE A 207 7.88 -13.89 15.03
CA PHE A 207 6.48 -13.89 14.59
C PHE A 207 5.50 -13.52 15.71
N ASP A 208 5.66 -14.08 16.89
CA ASP A 208 4.77 -13.80 18.02
C ASP A 208 4.91 -12.34 18.50
N LEU A 209 6.12 -11.76 18.43
CA LEU A 209 6.37 -10.35 18.71
C LEU A 209 5.69 -9.43 17.69
N VAL A 210 5.87 -9.69 16.40
CA VAL A 210 5.26 -8.92 15.31
C VAL A 210 3.73 -9.01 15.38
N LEU A 211 3.19 -10.21 15.57
CA LEU A 211 1.75 -10.45 15.73
C LEU A 211 1.17 -9.68 16.92
N ASN A 212 1.90 -9.62 18.04
CA ASN A 212 1.49 -8.86 19.21
C ASN A 212 1.35 -7.35 18.90
N TYR A 213 2.32 -6.76 18.20
CA TYR A 213 2.24 -5.35 17.80
C TYR A 213 1.06 -5.07 16.86
N PHE A 214 0.86 -5.90 15.84
CA PHE A 214 -0.27 -5.73 14.91
C PHE A 214 -1.63 -5.96 15.58
N THR A 215 -1.73 -6.91 16.50
CA THR A 215 -2.97 -7.17 17.26
C THR A 215 -3.31 -6.01 18.18
N GLN A 216 -2.32 -5.45 18.90
CA GLN A 216 -2.54 -4.25 19.72
C GLN A 216 -2.99 -3.06 18.87
N ALA A 217 -2.38 -2.86 17.69
CA ALA A 217 -2.81 -1.81 16.77
C ALA A 217 -4.25 -2.04 16.29
N LEU A 218 -4.61 -3.27 15.90
CA LEU A 218 -5.96 -3.63 15.50
C LEU A 218 -6.99 -3.35 16.61
N ASP A 219 -6.70 -3.74 17.84
CA ASP A 219 -7.57 -3.52 19.00
C ASP A 219 -7.79 -2.02 19.27
N ILE A 220 -6.75 -1.22 19.13
CA ILE A 220 -6.85 0.25 19.24
C ILE A 220 -7.77 0.79 18.16
N TYR A 221 -7.57 0.40 16.90
CA TYR A 221 -8.40 0.89 15.81
C TYR A 221 -9.87 0.47 15.94
N LYS A 222 -10.14 -0.80 16.29
CA LYS A 222 -11.50 -1.29 16.54
C LYS A 222 -12.22 -0.55 17.67
N LYS A 223 -11.48 -0.05 18.68
CA LYS A 223 -12.04 0.77 19.77
C LYS A 223 -12.17 2.25 19.41
N THR A 224 -11.38 2.73 18.46
CA THR A 224 -11.33 4.15 18.08
C THR A 224 -12.37 4.49 17.02
N PHE A 225 -12.67 3.57 16.12
CA PHE A 225 -13.58 3.80 15.01
C PHE A 225 -14.94 3.14 15.30
N ASP A 226 -16.00 3.95 15.28
CA ASP A 226 -17.38 3.48 15.44
C ASP A 226 -17.82 2.58 14.28
N ASP A 227 -17.21 2.78 13.09
CA ASP A 227 -17.36 1.94 11.92
C ASP A 227 -16.10 1.10 11.70
N LEU A 228 -16.26 -0.22 11.67
CA LEU A 228 -15.18 -1.15 11.38
C LEU A 228 -14.73 -1.07 9.92
N GLN A 229 -15.47 -0.38 9.04
CA GLN A 229 -15.05 -0.06 7.68
C GLN A 229 -14.00 1.06 7.61
N HIS A 230 -12.99 0.99 8.48
CA HIS A 230 -11.87 1.91 8.46
C HIS A 230 -10.64 1.27 7.83
N ARG A 231 -9.98 2.01 6.94
CA ARG A 231 -8.77 1.58 6.21
C ARG A 231 -7.68 1.02 7.14
N ASP A 232 -7.45 1.66 8.28
CA ASP A 232 -6.42 1.23 9.25
C ASP A 232 -6.76 -0.14 9.89
N VAL A 233 -8.05 -0.49 10.03
CA VAL A 233 -8.50 -1.82 10.49
C VAL A 233 -8.21 -2.87 9.41
N ALA A 234 -8.62 -2.61 8.16
CA ALA A 234 -8.35 -3.51 7.04
C ALA A 234 -6.86 -3.76 6.86
N LYS A 235 -6.04 -2.71 6.97
CA LYS A 235 -4.58 -2.82 6.88
C LYS A 235 -4.01 -3.72 7.98
N CYS A 236 -4.45 -3.59 9.23
CA CYS A 236 -3.96 -4.46 10.31
C CYS A 236 -4.40 -5.91 10.15
N LEU A 237 -5.64 -6.15 9.70
CA LEU A 237 -6.10 -7.50 9.38
C LEU A 237 -5.24 -8.13 8.29
N ASN A 238 -4.93 -7.39 7.22
CA ASN A 238 -4.01 -7.86 6.18
C ASN A 238 -2.63 -8.19 6.75
N LEU A 239 -2.08 -7.31 7.60
CA LEU A 239 -0.76 -7.54 8.21
C LEU A 239 -0.71 -8.77 9.10
N ILE A 240 -1.75 -9.01 9.88
CA ILE A 240 -1.86 -10.22 10.69
C ILE A 240 -1.95 -11.45 9.79
N GLY A 241 -2.72 -11.37 8.69
CA GLY A 241 -2.76 -12.42 7.67
C GLY A 241 -1.39 -12.74 7.08
N GLU A 242 -0.61 -11.72 6.72
CA GLU A 242 0.76 -11.86 6.19
C GLU A 242 1.69 -12.58 7.19
N VAL A 243 1.62 -12.22 8.47
CA VAL A 243 2.42 -12.89 9.53
C VAL A 243 2.03 -14.37 9.67
N TYR A 244 0.74 -14.69 9.65
CA TYR A 244 0.29 -16.10 9.68
C TYR A 244 0.68 -16.88 8.43
N TYR A 245 0.65 -16.22 7.27
CA TYR A 245 1.10 -16.82 6.00
C TYR A 245 2.58 -17.18 6.04
N GLY A 246 3.43 -16.28 6.57
CA GLY A 246 4.86 -16.53 6.75
C GLY A 246 5.15 -17.61 7.79
N LYS A 247 4.50 -17.54 8.97
CA LYS A 247 4.71 -18.48 10.08
C LYS A 247 4.47 -19.94 9.71
N ASN A 248 3.54 -20.18 8.78
CA ASN A 248 3.15 -21.52 8.36
C ASN A 248 3.84 -21.96 7.05
N ASN A 249 5.00 -21.40 6.70
CA ASN A 249 5.71 -21.70 5.45
C ASN A 249 4.83 -21.62 4.20
N HIS A 250 3.85 -20.71 4.19
CA HIS A 250 2.87 -20.57 3.11
C HIS A 250 1.92 -21.77 2.92
N ASP A 251 1.92 -22.73 3.85
CA ASP A 251 1.16 -23.99 3.76
C ASP A 251 -0.19 -23.97 4.53
N ASP A 252 -0.40 -23.06 5.50
CA ASP A 252 -1.65 -23.01 6.28
C ASP A 252 -2.55 -21.83 5.89
N ASP A 253 -3.60 -22.21 5.16
CA ASP A 253 -4.55 -21.36 4.47
C ASP A 253 -5.56 -20.71 5.43
N SER A 254 -6.11 -21.47 6.38
CA SER A 254 -7.43 -21.12 6.95
C SER A 254 -7.44 -19.84 7.79
N THR A 255 -6.43 -19.64 8.63
CA THR A 255 -6.34 -18.47 9.52
C THR A 255 -5.99 -17.22 8.74
N CYS A 256 -4.98 -17.32 7.87
CA CYS A 256 -4.57 -16.24 6.98
C CYS A 256 -5.71 -15.80 6.04
N HIS A 257 -6.38 -16.74 5.38
CA HIS A 257 -7.53 -16.47 4.50
C HIS A 257 -8.69 -15.81 5.23
N ASN A 258 -8.93 -16.17 6.49
CA ASN A 258 -9.94 -15.51 7.30
C ASN A 258 -9.60 -14.02 7.51
N TYR A 259 -8.36 -13.70 7.85
CA TYR A 259 -7.92 -12.31 8.03
C TYR A 259 -7.97 -11.51 6.72
N TYR A 260 -7.53 -12.08 5.59
CA TYR A 260 -7.65 -11.45 4.28
C TYR A 260 -9.11 -11.25 3.88
N SER A 261 -9.98 -12.22 4.14
CA SER A 261 -11.42 -12.10 3.86
C SER A 261 -12.06 -10.99 4.68
N GLN A 262 -11.69 -10.85 5.96
CA GLN A 262 -12.17 -9.74 6.80
C GLN A 262 -11.66 -8.39 6.28
N ALA A 263 -10.39 -8.30 5.88
CA ALA A 263 -9.81 -7.08 5.32
C ALA A 263 -10.47 -6.67 4.00
N LEU A 264 -10.82 -7.63 3.14
CA LEU A 264 -11.47 -7.39 1.85
C LEU A 264 -12.93 -6.93 1.98
N ASN A 265 -13.60 -7.31 3.06
CA ASN A 265 -14.99 -6.93 3.34
C ASN A 265 -15.13 -5.52 3.97
N ILE A 266 -14.03 -4.80 4.13
CA ILE A 266 -13.95 -3.39 4.54
C ILE A 266 -13.70 -2.52 3.30
#